data_AF-A0A7L7VNX3-F1
#
_entry.id   AF-A0A7L7VNX3-F1
#
_cell.length_a   1.000
_cell.length_b   1.000
_cell.length_c   1.000
_cell.angle_alpha   90.00
_cell.angle_beta   90.00
_cell.angle_gamma   90.00
#
_symmetry.space_group_name_H-M   'P 1'
#
loop_
_entity.id
_entity.type
_entity.pdbx_description
1 polymer ?
#
loop_
_entity_poly.entity_id
_entity_poly.type
_entity_poly.pdbx_seq_one_letter_code
_entity_poly.pdbx_strand_id
1 'polypeptide(L)'
;MTITRSSLARGHARLVTIGVAVAAMAAALLTPGVANAAVDNPAPGPLVSFTFDDGALSSLTQAAPTLQKHGLTGTNYVTTNCVGMTTVPNTCRADTDVPYMTWDQIVQLQNTYGWEIGSHTVSHQCLVSVGDDCQATKLTAAQVNAELANSKSALAARGINATAFAPPYGDYDMPVIAQVAKYYSSMRGFADTGNNIWPLGDYLLRNVPVQEVTTPVATLKAKVDEAIANKNWVVFTFHDIRPNPSRNPDDYQYGTAELDELAAYVKTKVAAGQIKNVNVSKGLVTGSPNKMPNPTFNNGLGDGWRTDAPATITADTGNNGSFPDSARSVKLVSGTGQGHLFSPRVPVTPGTNYLYKTFLNVAAITSGEVAFYVDEYNAAGTWISGQYRKRENTRWVEALNFTYTPSSTNVATASLQVIVAGTGITAYLDNVQMMALSAETQQPPASNLVANGTFDAGISGGWRSDAGTAIVADGANNGAPANPVNSVKMQSTAANIHLFSPQVNVTPGSYKIAAYLSIRNRTAGELGWYIDEYDANGNWISGQWKLASTTVGASNVDLTYSPSTTNVARASLQVYVTGNSGVLAYVDDVRWTRS
;
A
#
# COMPACT_ATOMS: atom_id res chain seq x y z
N MET A 1 -16.92 -12.15 84.40
CA MET A 1 -16.72 -13.61 84.28
C MET A 1 -15.88 -13.85 83.03
N THR A 2 -14.65 -14.38 83.13
CA THR A 2 -14.30 -15.83 83.17
C THR A 2 -14.33 -16.43 81.73
N ILE A 3 -13.27 -16.96 81.10
CA ILE A 3 -11.82 -17.05 81.43
C ILE A 3 -11.01 -17.55 80.17
N THR A 4 -9.77 -17.07 79.94
CA THR A 4 -8.64 -17.75 79.18
C THR A 4 -8.81 -18.15 77.69
N ARG A 5 -7.79 -18.47 76.83
CA ARG A 5 -6.28 -18.42 76.74
C ARG A 5 -5.93 -18.73 75.24
N SER A 6 -4.73 -18.58 74.64
CA SER A 6 -3.35 -18.21 75.05
C SER A 6 -2.45 -17.98 73.81
N SER A 7 -1.32 -17.25 73.97
CA SER A 7 0.01 -17.42 73.28
C SER A 7 0.09 -17.36 71.74
N LEU A 8 1.10 -16.81 71.02
CA LEU A 8 2.49 -16.34 71.24
C LEU A 8 2.85 -15.44 70.01
N ALA A 9 3.93 -14.64 69.86
CA ALA A 9 5.12 -14.39 70.67
C ALA A 9 5.58 -12.89 70.59
N ARG A 10 6.66 -12.58 69.84
CA ARG A 10 7.28 -11.24 69.60
C ARG A 10 8.06 -11.26 68.27
N GLY A 11 8.28 -10.09 67.66
CA GLY A 11 9.27 -9.88 66.60
C GLY A 11 9.63 -8.40 66.46
N HIS A 12 10.87 -8.01 66.76
CA HIS A 12 11.34 -6.62 66.65
C HIS A 12 11.89 -6.30 65.25
N ALA A 13 11.73 -5.04 64.84
CA ALA A 13 12.26 -4.51 63.59
C ALA A 13 13.79 -4.54 63.52
N ARG A 14 14.33 -4.65 62.29
CA ARG A 14 15.75 -4.43 61.97
C ARG A 14 15.90 -3.50 60.78
N LEU A 15 16.96 -2.70 60.81
CA LEU A 15 17.45 -1.89 59.69
C LEU A 15 17.73 -2.77 58.47
N VAL A 16 17.55 -2.22 57.27
CA VAL A 16 18.13 -2.75 56.03
C VAL A 16 19.08 -1.70 55.43
N THR A 17 20.25 -2.17 55.05
CA THR A 17 21.42 -1.39 54.63
C THR A 17 21.24 -0.79 53.24
N ILE A 18 21.70 0.45 53.03
CA ILE A 18 21.82 1.06 51.71
C ILE A 18 23.01 0.44 50.98
N GLY A 19 22.75 -0.31 49.91
CA GLY A 19 23.76 -0.79 48.97
C GLY A 19 23.73 0.02 47.68
N VAL A 20 24.75 0.86 47.45
CA VAL A 20 24.91 1.58 46.18
C VAL A 20 25.55 0.65 45.16
N ALA A 21 24.74 0.11 44.25
CA ALA A 21 25.24 -0.60 43.07
C ALA A 21 25.43 0.39 41.91
N VAL A 22 26.69 0.66 41.56
CA VAL A 22 27.04 1.45 40.37
C VAL A 22 26.79 0.58 39.13
N ALA A 23 25.61 0.71 38.53
CA ALA A 23 25.33 0.15 37.23
C ALA A 23 25.99 1.03 36.15
N ALA A 24 27.11 0.56 35.60
CA ALA A 24 27.72 1.19 34.44
C ALA A 24 26.76 1.10 33.24
N MET A 25 26.14 2.22 32.87
CA MET A 25 25.44 2.32 31.58
C MET A 25 26.48 2.25 30.47
N ALA A 26 26.76 1.04 30.00
CA ALA A 26 27.28 0.85 28.67
C ALA A 26 26.22 1.37 27.70
N ALA A 27 26.39 2.62 27.23
CA ALA A 27 25.70 3.12 26.07
C ALA A 27 26.18 2.29 24.87
N ALA A 28 25.52 1.15 24.67
CA ALA A 28 25.58 0.46 23.40
C ALA A 28 25.15 1.48 22.35
N LEU A 29 26.09 1.87 21.50
CA LEU A 29 25.78 2.59 20.27
C LEU A 29 24.79 1.72 19.52
N LEU A 30 23.51 2.09 19.59
CA LEU A 30 22.49 1.62 18.69
C LEU A 30 22.90 2.12 17.31
N THR A 31 23.69 1.33 16.61
CA THR A 31 23.55 1.25 15.17
C THR A 31 22.05 1.05 14.90
N PRO A 32 21.45 1.75 13.92
CA PRO A 32 20.06 1.53 13.57
C PRO A 32 19.93 0.13 12.95
N GLY A 33 19.76 -0.86 13.82
CA GLY A 33 19.66 -2.27 13.49
C GLY A 33 18.31 -2.56 12.84
N VAL A 34 18.33 -2.62 11.50
CA VAL A 34 17.42 -3.41 10.65
C VAL A 34 16.07 -3.81 11.27
N ALA A 35 15.08 -2.94 11.13
CA ALA A 35 13.68 -3.32 11.10
C ALA A 35 12.92 -2.38 10.16
N ASN A 36 12.56 -2.85 8.97
CA ASN A 36 11.48 -2.25 8.14
C ASN A 36 11.08 -3.18 6.99
N ALA A 37 10.18 -4.12 7.30
CA ALA A 37 9.20 -4.67 6.37
C ALA A 37 8.07 -5.28 7.20
N ALA A 38 7.07 -4.49 7.55
CA ALA A 38 5.85 -4.98 8.19
C ALA A 38 4.85 -5.32 7.09
N VAL A 39 4.99 -6.52 6.51
CA VAL A 39 4.01 -7.10 5.58
C VAL A 39 3.16 -8.09 6.36
N ASP A 40 1.85 -7.82 6.41
CA ASP A 40 0.84 -8.75 6.90
C ASP A 40 0.72 -9.92 5.89
N ASN A 41 0.69 -11.15 6.41
CA ASN A 41 0.58 -12.40 5.63
C ASN A 41 1.67 -12.57 4.52
N PRO A 42 2.97 -12.43 4.86
CA PRO A 42 4.07 -12.34 3.88
C PRO A 42 4.43 -13.67 3.21
N ALA A 43 3.81 -14.77 3.60
CA ALA A 43 4.06 -16.11 3.11
C ALA A 43 2.77 -16.95 3.19
N PRO A 44 2.68 -18.11 2.50
CA PRO A 44 1.56 -19.03 2.66
C PRO A 44 1.35 -19.40 4.13
N GLY A 45 0.17 -19.06 4.64
CA GLY A 45 -0.18 -19.19 6.05
C GLY A 45 -1.65 -19.57 6.20
N PRO A 46 -2.00 -20.48 7.12
CA PRO A 46 -3.38 -20.92 7.33
C PRO A 46 -4.21 -19.82 7.99
N LEU A 47 -5.28 -19.38 7.32
CA LEU A 47 -6.19 -18.32 7.79
C LEU A 47 -7.65 -18.78 7.78
N VAL A 48 -8.47 -18.22 8.67
CA VAL A 48 -9.93 -18.42 8.69
C VAL A 48 -10.68 -17.11 8.92
N SER A 49 -11.67 -16.83 8.07
CA SER A 49 -12.60 -15.71 8.21
C SER A 49 -14.03 -16.19 8.35
N PHE A 50 -14.79 -15.53 9.23
CA PHE A 50 -16.24 -15.66 9.31
C PHE A 50 -16.85 -14.40 8.68
N THR A 51 -17.69 -14.56 7.67
CA THR A 51 -18.38 -13.46 7.00
C THR A 51 -19.88 -13.62 7.12
N PHE A 52 -20.58 -12.51 7.37
CA PHE A 52 -22.02 -12.45 7.55
C PHE A 52 -22.58 -11.41 6.60
N ASP A 53 -23.46 -11.80 5.70
CA ASP A 53 -23.99 -10.89 4.69
C ASP A 53 -25.23 -10.12 5.19
N ASP A 54 -25.80 -9.27 4.32
CA ASP A 54 -26.97 -8.40 4.46
C ASP A 54 -27.01 -7.34 5.58
N GLY A 55 -26.44 -7.60 6.75
CA GLY A 55 -26.55 -6.75 7.95
C GLY A 55 -27.70 -7.12 8.89
N ALA A 56 -28.15 -8.38 8.88
CA ALA A 56 -29.20 -8.89 9.77
C ALA A 56 -28.84 -8.74 11.27
N LEU A 57 -29.84 -8.48 12.11
CA LEU A 57 -29.70 -8.25 13.56
C LEU A 57 -29.13 -9.45 14.32
N SER A 58 -29.25 -10.66 13.77
CA SER A 58 -28.62 -11.87 14.30
C SER A 58 -27.08 -11.82 14.27
N SER A 59 -26.48 -11.04 13.38
CA SER A 59 -25.02 -10.79 13.39
C SER A 59 -24.55 -10.18 14.71
N LEU A 60 -25.30 -9.21 15.25
CA LEU A 60 -25.00 -8.59 16.55
C LEU A 60 -25.53 -9.40 17.74
N THR A 61 -26.74 -9.97 17.62
CA THR A 61 -27.43 -10.57 18.78
C THR A 61 -27.09 -12.05 19.03
N GLN A 62 -26.64 -12.77 18.00
CA GLN A 62 -26.26 -14.19 18.08
C GLN A 62 -24.79 -14.41 17.70
N ALA A 63 -24.38 -13.95 16.51
CA ALA A 63 -23.09 -14.34 15.94
C ALA A 63 -21.89 -13.71 16.67
N ALA A 64 -21.90 -12.39 16.88
CA ALA A 64 -20.80 -11.69 17.52
C ALA A 64 -20.55 -12.09 18.99
N PRO A 65 -21.57 -12.26 19.85
CA PRO A 65 -21.40 -12.86 21.18
C PRO A 65 -20.81 -14.28 21.12
N THR A 66 -21.28 -15.11 20.18
CA THR A 66 -20.78 -16.48 20.00
C THR A 66 -19.30 -16.50 19.59
N LEU A 67 -18.88 -15.69 18.61
CA LEU A 67 -17.46 -15.59 18.24
C LEU A 67 -16.61 -14.97 19.36
N GLN A 68 -17.13 -13.97 20.08
CA GLN A 68 -16.41 -13.28 21.16
C GLN A 68 -16.13 -14.20 22.36
N LYS A 69 -17.04 -15.11 22.72
CA LYS A 69 -16.82 -16.18 23.72
C LYS A 69 -15.53 -16.97 23.46
N HIS A 70 -15.17 -17.12 22.18
CA HIS A 70 -13.96 -17.82 21.71
C HIS A 70 -12.80 -16.86 21.39
N GLY A 71 -12.98 -15.55 21.52
CA GLY A 71 -11.99 -14.54 21.13
C GLY A 71 -11.71 -14.54 19.63
N LEU A 72 -12.76 -14.72 18.83
CA LEU A 72 -12.75 -14.67 17.37
C LEU A 72 -13.57 -13.46 16.88
N THR A 73 -13.28 -12.98 15.67
CA THR A 73 -13.97 -11.86 15.01
C THR A 73 -14.44 -12.25 13.61
N GLY A 74 -15.37 -11.45 13.06
CA GLY A 74 -15.94 -11.64 11.74
C GLY A 74 -15.96 -10.36 10.89
N THR A 75 -16.47 -10.49 9.68
CA THR A 75 -16.74 -9.39 8.75
C THR A 75 -18.23 -9.37 8.43
N ASN A 76 -18.92 -8.25 8.60
CA ASN A 76 -20.31 -8.11 8.20
C ASN A 76 -20.43 -7.23 6.95
N TYR A 77 -21.03 -7.75 5.89
CA TYR A 77 -21.30 -7.01 4.66
C TYR A 77 -22.70 -6.40 4.75
N VAL A 78 -22.81 -5.07 4.71
CA VAL A 78 -24.06 -4.34 5.00
C VAL A 78 -24.74 -3.85 3.73
N THR A 79 -26.03 -4.20 3.56
CA THR A 79 -26.93 -3.56 2.58
C THR A 79 -27.46 -2.25 3.15
N THR A 80 -27.00 -1.10 2.65
CA THR A 80 -27.15 0.15 3.40
C THR A 80 -28.58 0.70 3.52
N ASN A 81 -29.51 0.34 2.62
CA ASN A 81 -30.93 0.71 2.76
C ASN A 81 -31.71 -0.18 3.72
N CYS A 82 -31.24 -1.39 4.03
CA CYS A 82 -31.93 -2.28 4.98
C CYS A 82 -31.63 -1.89 6.44
N VAL A 83 -30.58 -1.10 6.67
CA VAL A 83 -30.19 -0.62 8.00
C VAL A 83 -31.32 0.17 8.65
N GLY A 84 -31.75 -0.28 9.83
CA GLY A 84 -32.85 0.30 10.60
C GLY A 84 -34.22 -0.34 10.34
N MET A 85 -34.34 -1.33 9.44
CA MET A 85 -35.56 -2.13 9.29
C MET A 85 -35.68 -3.17 10.41
N THR A 86 -36.01 -2.72 11.64
CA THR A 86 -35.96 -3.52 12.87
C THR A 86 -37.19 -4.39 13.14
N THR A 87 -38.21 -4.35 12.27
CA THR A 87 -39.46 -5.14 12.37
C THR A 87 -39.62 -6.09 11.19
N VAL A 88 -40.49 -7.09 11.32
CA VAL A 88 -40.80 -8.05 10.26
C VAL A 88 -42.33 -8.20 10.07
N PRO A 89 -42.84 -8.38 8.84
CA PRO A 89 -42.09 -8.24 7.59
C PRO A 89 -41.65 -6.78 7.36
N ASN A 90 -40.57 -6.59 6.62
CA ASN A 90 -40.10 -5.28 6.17
C ASN A 90 -39.97 -5.21 4.64
N THR A 91 -39.25 -4.21 4.12
CA THR A 91 -39.08 -3.96 2.69
C THR A 91 -37.62 -4.06 2.24
N CYS A 92 -36.78 -4.79 2.98
CA CYS A 92 -35.44 -5.11 2.50
C CYS A 92 -35.55 -6.11 1.33
N ARG A 93 -34.68 -5.94 0.32
CA ARG A 93 -34.64 -6.84 -0.84
C ARG A 93 -33.89 -8.14 -0.57
N ALA A 94 -33.01 -8.18 0.44
CA ALA A 94 -32.28 -9.40 0.80
C ALA A 94 -33.22 -10.44 1.41
N ASP A 95 -33.90 -10.09 2.49
CA ASP A 95 -34.93 -10.92 3.14
C ASP A 95 -35.93 -10.00 3.87
N THR A 96 -37.23 -10.18 3.67
CA THR A 96 -38.26 -9.37 4.34
C THR A 96 -38.59 -9.86 5.75
N ASP A 97 -38.23 -11.09 6.10
CA ASP A 97 -38.64 -11.80 7.32
C ASP A 97 -37.52 -11.85 8.39
N VAL A 98 -36.41 -11.14 8.15
CA VAL A 98 -35.36 -10.87 9.15
C VAL A 98 -35.33 -9.40 9.56
N PRO A 99 -35.17 -9.07 10.85
CA PRO A 99 -34.91 -7.70 11.29
C PRO A 99 -33.43 -7.33 11.04
N TYR A 100 -33.20 -6.10 10.62
CA TYR A 100 -31.86 -5.56 10.33
C TYR A 100 -31.31 -4.69 11.46
N MET A 101 -29.98 -4.62 11.56
CA MET A 101 -29.32 -3.74 12.52
C MET A 101 -29.61 -2.26 12.23
N THR A 102 -29.64 -1.43 13.27
CA THR A 102 -29.53 0.03 13.14
C THR A 102 -28.08 0.47 12.90
N TRP A 103 -27.86 1.73 12.50
CA TRP A 103 -26.50 2.27 12.33
C TRP A 103 -25.67 2.20 13.62
N ASP A 104 -26.27 2.50 14.78
CA ASP A 104 -25.58 2.42 16.08
C ASP A 104 -25.19 0.97 16.42
N GLN A 105 -26.01 0.00 16.03
CA GLN A 105 -25.73 -1.43 16.19
C GLN A 105 -24.60 -1.93 15.27
N ILE A 106 -24.49 -1.41 14.05
CA ILE A 106 -23.37 -1.69 13.14
C ILE A 106 -22.07 -1.08 13.68
N VAL A 107 -22.12 0.15 14.21
CA VAL A 107 -20.98 0.80 14.87
C VAL A 107 -20.60 0.06 16.17
N GLN A 108 -21.56 -0.48 16.91
CA GLN A 108 -21.32 -1.36 18.05
C GLN A 108 -20.62 -2.68 17.62
N LEU A 109 -21.05 -3.29 16.52
CA LEU A 109 -20.44 -4.50 15.97
C LEU A 109 -18.94 -4.27 15.68
N GLN A 110 -18.60 -3.14 15.06
CA GLN A 110 -17.21 -2.73 14.85
C GLN A 110 -16.46 -2.46 16.17
N ASN A 111 -16.98 -1.55 17.00
CA ASN A 111 -16.22 -0.99 18.13
C ASN A 111 -16.18 -1.88 19.37
N THR A 112 -17.19 -2.71 19.60
CA THR A 112 -17.29 -3.61 20.77
C THR A 112 -16.78 -5.01 20.47
N TYR A 113 -17.02 -5.52 19.25
CA TYR A 113 -16.64 -6.89 18.88
C TYR A 113 -15.41 -6.97 17.97
N GLY A 114 -14.88 -5.84 17.49
CA GLY A 114 -13.70 -5.82 16.61
C GLY A 114 -13.97 -6.37 15.21
N TRP A 115 -15.23 -6.41 14.79
CA TRP A 115 -15.61 -6.90 13.47
C TRP A 115 -15.30 -5.86 12.38
N GLU A 116 -14.99 -6.34 11.19
CA GLU A 116 -14.91 -5.50 9.99
C GLU A 116 -16.32 -5.29 9.43
N ILE A 117 -16.58 -4.08 8.92
CA ILE A 117 -17.82 -3.79 8.21
C ILE A 117 -17.47 -3.55 6.73
N GLY A 118 -17.96 -4.42 5.87
CA GLY A 118 -17.89 -4.31 4.41
C GLY A 118 -19.19 -3.78 3.81
N SER A 119 -19.17 -3.49 2.50
CA SER A 119 -20.37 -3.09 1.77
C SER A 119 -21.03 -4.25 1.04
N HIS A 120 -22.37 -4.28 1.03
CA HIS A 120 -23.19 -5.22 0.26
C HIS A 120 -24.16 -4.49 -0.69
N THR A 121 -23.72 -3.38 -1.29
CA THR A 121 -24.52 -2.45 -2.11
C THR A 121 -25.51 -1.60 -1.29
N VAL A 122 -26.30 -0.76 -1.97
CA VAL A 122 -27.32 0.09 -1.33
C VAL A 122 -28.59 -0.72 -1.13
N SER A 123 -29.08 -1.39 -2.17
CA SER A 123 -30.43 -1.96 -2.24
C SER A 123 -30.48 -3.48 -2.45
N HIS A 124 -29.34 -4.17 -2.28
CA HIS A 124 -29.19 -5.62 -2.53
C HIS A 124 -29.61 -6.02 -3.95
N GLN A 125 -29.29 -5.20 -4.95
CA GLN A 125 -29.61 -5.52 -6.35
C GLN A 125 -28.54 -6.40 -7.00
N CYS A 126 -28.97 -7.29 -7.90
CA CYS A 126 -28.08 -8.02 -8.80
C CYS A 126 -27.37 -7.00 -9.71
N LEU A 127 -26.04 -7.08 -9.85
CA LEU A 127 -25.27 -6.05 -10.58
C LEU A 127 -25.25 -6.27 -12.11
N VAL A 128 -25.58 -7.49 -12.56
CA VAL A 128 -25.46 -7.97 -13.94
C VAL A 128 -26.69 -8.72 -14.42
N SER A 129 -27.30 -9.51 -13.54
CA SER A 129 -28.36 -10.48 -13.88
C SER A 129 -29.77 -9.91 -13.75
N VAL A 130 -30.73 -10.64 -14.33
CA VAL A 130 -32.18 -10.39 -14.29
C VAL A 130 -32.91 -11.73 -14.18
N GLY A 131 -34.10 -11.74 -13.58
CA GLY A 131 -34.87 -12.96 -13.34
C GLY A 131 -35.61 -12.90 -12.01
N ASP A 132 -36.18 -14.03 -11.58
CA ASP A 132 -37.10 -14.09 -10.44
C ASP A 132 -36.42 -13.76 -9.09
N ASP A 133 -35.20 -14.26 -8.85
CA ASP A 133 -34.39 -13.90 -7.67
C ASP A 133 -33.68 -12.53 -7.83
N CYS A 134 -33.65 -11.99 -9.05
CA CYS A 134 -33.05 -10.72 -9.39
C CYS A 134 -34.12 -9.63 -9.63
N GLN A 135 -33.73 -8.50 -10.22
CA GLN A 135 -34.69 -7.47 -10.64
C GLN A 135 -35.13 -7.70 -12.09
N ALA A 136 -36.33 -7.22 -12.44
CA ALA A 136 -36.92 -7.37 -13.77
C ALA A 136 -36.14 -6.69 -14.91
N THR A 137 -35.25 -5.74 -14.59
CA THR A 137 -34.47 -4.97 -15.58
C THR A 137 -32.99 -4.90 -15.19
N LYS A 138 -32.09 -5.11 -16.16
CA LYS A 138 -30.64 -5.06 -15.90
C LYS A 138 -30.24 -3.64 -15.51
N LEU A 139 -29.39 -3.51 -14.49
CA LEU A 139 -28.85 -2.22 -14.09
C LEU A 139 -27.97 -1.64 -15.19
N THR A 140 -28.14 -0.35 -15.45
CA THR A 140 -27.19 0.43 -16.23
C THR A 140 -25.87 0.60 -15.45
N ALA A 141 -24.76 0.85 -16.15
CA ALA A 141 -23.47 1.11 -15.51
C ALA A 141 -23.53 2.29 -14.50
N ALA A 142 -24.40 3.28 -14.74
CA ALA A 142 -24.64 4.38 -13.80
C ALA A 142 -25.36 3.93 -12.52
N GLN A 143 -26.30 2.99 -12.61
CA GLN A 143 -26.99 2.41 -11.45
C GLN A 143 -26.06 1.50 -10.65
N VAL A 144 -25.26 0.65 -11.30
CA VAL A 144 -24.20 -0.14 -10.63
C VAL A 144 -23.23 0.80 -9.89
N ASN A 145 -22.78 1.88 -10.53
CA ASN A 145 -21.92 2.86 -9.88
C ASN A 145 -22.60 3.53 -8.69
N ALA A 146 -23.90 3.85 -8.77
CA ALA A 146 -24.65 4.43 -7.65
C ALA A 146 -24.77 3.44 -6.47
N GLU A 147 -25.06 2.16 -6.73
CA GLU A 147 -25.10 1.09 -5.71
C GLU A 147 -23.75 0.93 -4.97
N LEU A 148 -22.61 1.11 -5.66
CA LEU A 148 -21.28 1.04 -5.06
C LEU A 148 -20.88 2.34 -4.34
N ALA A 149 -21.07 3.49 -4.99
CA ALA A 149 -20.64 4.79 -4.46
C ALA A 149 -21.47 5.24 -3.26
N ASN A 150 -22.80 5.07 -3.32
CA ASN A 150 -23.68 5.55 -2.26
C ASN A 150 -23.62 4.66 -1.01
N SER A 151 -23.41 3.34 -1.16
CA SER A 151 -23.19 2.44 -0.02
C SER A 151 -21.87 2.73 0.69
N LYS A 152 -20.78 2.92 -0.07
CA LYS A 152 -19.50 3.44 0.45
C LYS A 152 -19.68 4.76 1.21
N SER A 153 -20.43 5.70 0.65
CA SER A 153 -20.69 7.01 1.25
C SER A 153 -21.53 6.92 2.54
N ALA A 154 -22.58 6.09 2.55
CA ALA A 154 -23.43 5.87 3.72
C ALA A 154 -22.65 5.24 4.90
N LEU A 155 -21.75 4.29 4.61
CA LEU A 155 -20.84 3.72 5.61
C LEU A 155 -19.84 4.76 6.11
N ALA A 156 -19.20 5.52 5.21
CA ALA A 156 -18.26 6.58 5.58
C ALA A 156 -18.92 7.68 6.44
N ALA A 157 -20.19 8.02 6.19
CA ALA A 157 -20.97 8.96 7.00
C ALA A 157 -21.22 8.49 8.45
N ARG A 158 -20.93 7.23 8.76
CA ARG A 158 -20.94 6.66 10.13
C ARG A 158 -19.52 6.45 10.70
N GLY A 159 -18.49 6.96 10.04
CA GLY A 159 -17.09 6.74 10.41
C GLY A 159 -16.53 5.38 9.96
N ILE A 160 -17.27 4.61 9.18
CA ILE A 160 -16.88 3.25 8.76
C ILE A 160 -16.11 3.32 7.44
N ASN A 161 -14.80 3.09 7.49
CA ASN A 161 -13.97 2.92 6.28
C ASN A 161 -14.09 1.50 5.72
N ALA A 162 -15.23 1.17 5.12
CA ALA A 162 -15.49 -0.14 4.52
C ALA A 162 -14.61 -0.37 3.29
N THR A 163 -13.64 -1.26 3.36
CA THR A 163 -12.68 -1.54 2.28
C THR A 163 -12.92 -2.86 1.55
N ALA A 164 -13.59 -3.83 2.19
CA ALA A 164 -14.08 -5.05 1.54
C ALA A 164 -15.51 -4.89 0.99
N PHE A 165 -15.78 -5.61 -0.09
CA PHE A 165 -17.09 -5.71 -0.73
C PHE A 165 -17.48 -7.18 -0.96
N ALA A 166 -18.80 -7.45 -1.00
CA ALA A 166 -19.37 -8.66 -1.57
C ALA A 166 -20.54 -8.23 -2.46
N PRO A 167 -20.70 -8.76 -3.69
CA PRO A 167 -21.88 -8.51 -4.49
C PRO A 167 -23.05 -9.38 -4.00
N PRO A 168 -24.28 -8.82 -3.89
CA PRO A 168 -25.51 -9.59 -3.72
C PRO A 168 -25.55 -10.81 -4.66
N TYR A 169 -25.97 -11.96 -4.14
CA TYR A 169 -26.06 -13.24 -4.86
C TYR A 169 -24.73 -13.76 -5.47
N GLY A 170 -23.60 -13.08 -5.25
CA GLY A 170 -22.37 -13.31 -6.02
C GLY A 170 -22.42 -12.80 -7.45
N ASP A 171 -23.36 -11.92 -7.82
CA ASP A 171 -23.62 -11.54 -9.20
C ASP A 171 -22.64 -10.46 -9.70
N TYR A 172 -21.78 -10.81 -10.66
CA TYR A 172 -20.79 -9.91 -11.25
C TYR A 172 -20.43 -10.30 -12.70
N ASP A 173 -19.80 -9.34 -13.39
CA ASP A 173 -19.03 -9.55 -14.61
C ASP A 173 -17.74 -8.70 -14.52
N MET A 174 -16.83 -8.85 -15.47
CA MET A 174 -15.55 -8.11 -15.44
C MET A 174 -15.73 -6.57 -15.45
N PRO A 175 -16.64 -5.98 -16.27
CA PRO A 175 -17.03 -4.58 -16.12
C PRO A 175 -17.51 -4.19 -14.71
N VAL A 176 -18.28 -5.03 -14.02
CA VAL A 176 -18.71 -4.77 -12.64
C VAL A 176 -17.53 -4.83 -11.66
N ILE A 177 -16.65 -5.84 -11.74
CA ILE A 177 -15.44 -5.90 -10.90
C ILE A 177 -14.57 -4.65 -11.12
N ALA A 178 -14.44 -4.16 -12.35
CA ALA A 178 -13.74 -2.93 -12.65
C ALA A 178 -14.38 -1.66 -12.03
N GLN A 179 -15.68 -1.66 -11.70
CA GLN A 179 -16.29 -0.59 -10.89
C GLN A 179 -16.11 -0.83 -9.39
N VAL A 180 -16.26 -2.07 -8.91
CA VAL A 180 -16.02 -2.45 -7.49
C VAL A 180 -14.60 -2.05 -7.07
N ALA A 181 -13.61 -2.36 -7.91
CA ALA A 181 -12.20 -2.06 -7.69
C ALA A 181 -11.91 -0.58 -7.48
N LYS A 182 -12.79 0.35 -7.88
CA LYS A 182 -12.62 1.80 -7.67
C LYS A 182 -12.90 2.24 -6.24
N TYR A 183 -13.76 1.50 -5.54
CA TYR A 183 -14.31 1.86 -4.23
C TYR A 183 -13.78 0.97 -3.10
N TYR A 184 -13.36 -0.26 -3.43
CA TYR A 184 -13.03 -1.31 -2.47
C TYR A 184 -11.71 -1.98 -2.84
N SER A 185 -10.89 -2.31 -1.83
CA SER A 185 -9.61 -2.98 -2.03
C SER A 185 -9.74 -4.49 -2.23
N SER A 186 -10.92 -5.07 -1.96
CA SER A 186 -11.17 -6.49 -2.16
C SER A 186 -12.64 -6.81 -2.42
N MET A 187 -12.87 -7.93 -3.11
CA MET A 187 -14.20 -8.49 -3.35
C MET A 187 -14.24 -9.99 -3.03
N ARG A 188 -15.18 -10.40 -2.18
CA ARG A 188 -15.53 -11.81 -1.97
C ARG A 188 -16.63 -12.23 -2.96
N GLY A 189 -16.44 -13.35 -3.64
CA GLY A 189 -17.48 -13.98 -4.46
C GLY A 189 -18.43 -14.86 -3.64
N PHE A 190 -19.47 -15.42 -4.26
CA PHE A 190 -20.40 -16.33 -3.59
C PHE A 190 -20.46 -17.73 -4.23
N ALA A 191 -20.54 -17.79 -5.57
CA ALA A 191 -20.42 -19.05 -6.31
C ALA A 191 -18.95 -19.53 -6.42
N ASP A 192 -17.99 -18.64 -6.16
CA ASP A 192 -16.54 -18.89 -6.09
C ASP A 192 -16.17 -19.76 -4.89
N THR A 193 -16.61 -21.01 -4.86
CA THR A 193 -16.41 -21.87 -3.70
C THR A 193 -14.99 -22.44 -3.61
N GLY A 194 -14.49 -22.60 -2.38
CA GLY A 194 -13.22 -23.27 -2.08
C GLY A 194 -12.23 -22.41 -1.30
N ASN A 195 -10.95 -22.78 -1.41
CA ASN A 195 -9.85 -22.18 -0.66
C ASN A 195 -9.11 -21.11 -1.46
N ASN A 196 -8.67 -20.05 -0.76
CA ASN A 196 -7.80 -19.01 -1.29
C ASN A 196 -6.33 -19.43 -1.11
N ILE A 197 -5.56 -19.37 -2.20
CA ILE A 197 -4.19 -19.87 -2.28
C ILE A 197 -3.24 -18.67 -2.39
N TRP A 198 -2.11 -18.71 -1.68
CA TRP A 198 -1.12 -17.63 -1.70
C TRP A 198 -0.21 -17.71 -2.96
N PRO A 199 0.15 -16.58 -3.61
CA PRO A 199 -0.20 -15.20 -3.28
C PRO A 199 -1.68 -14.94 -3.53
N LEU A 200 -2.34 -14.39 -2.50
CA LEU A 200 -3.79 -14.21 -2.49
C LEU A 200 -4.20 -13.21 -3.58
N GLY A 201 -5.28 -13.52 -4.29
CA GLY A 201 -6.00 -12.50 -5.06
C GLY A 201 -6.71 -11.52 -4.11
N ASP A 202 -6.96 -10.30 -4.57
CA ASP A 202 -7.74 -9.32 -3.80
C ASP A 202 -9.23 -9.31 -4.21
N TYR A 203 -9.53 -9.65 -5.46
CA TYR A 203 -10.88 -9.80 -6.00
C TYR A 203 -11.18 -11.27 -6.29
N LEU A 204 -12.45 -11.66 -6.21
CA LEU A 204 -12.90 -13.06 -6.28
C LEU A 204 -12.26 -13.93 -5.20
N LEU A 205 -12.22 -13.40 -3.96
CA LEU A 205 -11.94 -14.21 -2.79
C LEU A 205 -12.99 -15.30 -2.68
N ARG A 206 -12.51 -16.55 -2.65
CA ARG A 206 -13.35 -17.74 -2.54
C ARG A 206 -13.93 -17.91 -1.16
N ASN A 207 -15.10 -18.53 -1.09
CA ASN A 207 -15.80 -18.79 0.15
C ASN A 207 -16.25 -20.26 0.30
N VAL A 208 -16.90 -20.52 1.43
CA VAL A 208 -17.74 -21.69 1.68
C VAL A 208 -19.08 -21.12 2.14
N PRO A 209 -20.11 -21.08 1.28
CA PRO A 209 -21.47 -20.75 1.67
C PRO A 209 -21.95 -21.73 2.74
N VAL A 210 -22.64 -21.23 3.76
CA VAL A 210 -23.10 -22.04 4.89
C VAL A 210 -24.62 -21.95 5.03
N GLN A 211 -25.28 -23.11 5.00
CA GLN A 211 -26.70 -23.29 5.29
C GLN A 211 -26.84 -24.53 6.18
N GLU A 212 -27.80 -24.50 7.11
CA GLU A 212 -27.95 -25.51 8.18
C GLU A 212 -27.89 -26.97 7.70
N VAL A 213 -28.69 -27.31 6.69
CA VAL A 213 -28.88 -28.71 6.27
C VAL A 213 -27.81 -29.19 5.28
N THR A 214 -27.29 -28.30 4.43
CA THR A 214 -26.31 -28.66 3.39
C THR A 214 -24.87 -28.61 3.91
N THR A 215 -24.62 -27.85 4.98
CA THR A 215 -23.26 -27.51 5.45
C THR A 215 -23.09 -27.79 6.95
N PRO A 216 -23.13 -29.07 7.37
CA PRO A 216 -23.00 -29.44 8.78
C PRO A 216 -21.62 -29.07 9.33
N VAL A 217 -21.55 -28.83 10.65
CA VAL A 217 -20.32 -28.39 11.36
C VAL A 217 -19.10 -29.27 11.04
N ALA A 218 -19.29 -30.59 10.87
CA ALA A 218 -18.22 -31.52 10.49
C ALA A 218 -17.53 -31.13 9.16
N THR A 219 -18.29 -30.66 8.17
CA THR A 219 -17.76 -30.16 6.88
C THR A 219 -16.96 -28.88 7.09
N LEU A 220 -17.45 -27.96 7.93
CA LEU A 220 -16.77 -26.71 8.24
C LEU A 220 -15.45 -26.96 9.00
N LYS A 221 -15.44 -27.89 9.95
CA LYS A 221 -14.23 -28.36 10.64
C LYS A 221 -13.21 -28.96 9.66
N ALA A 222 -13.66 -29.83 8.74
CA ALA A 222 -12.80 -30.38 7.71
C ALA A 222 -12.19 -29.29 6.80
N LYS A 223 -12.93 -28.22 6.51
CA LYS A 223 -12.40 -27.05 5.76
C LYS A 223 -11.36 -26.25 6.54
N VAL A 224 -11.51 -26.13 7.86
CA VAL A 224 -10.45 -25.57 8.74
C VAL A 224 -9.20 -26.43 8.69
N ASP A 225 -9.33 -27.76 8.78
CA ASP A 225 -8.17 -28.66 8.71
C ASP A 225 -7.51 -28.69 7.32
N GLU A 226 -8.29 -28.58 6.24
CA GLU A 226 -7.77 -28.40 4.87
C GLU A 226 -6.98 -27.09 4.73
N ALA A 227 -7.45 -26.00 5.33
CA ALA A 227 -6.74 -24.72 5.35
C ALA A 227 -5.42 -24.82 6.14
N ILE A 228 -5.41 -25.51 7.29
CA ILE A 228 -4.20 -25.79 8.09
C ILE A 228 -3.19 -26.62 7.30
N ALA A 229 -3.62 -27.75 6.74
CA ALA A 229 -2.73 -28.68 6.03
C ALA A 229 -2.08 -28.03 4.79
N ASN A 230 -2.84 -27.23 4.05
CA ASN A 230 -2.40 -26.65 2.78
C ASN A 230 -1.89 -25.20 2.91
N LYS A 231 -1.91 -24.59 4.11
CA LYS A 231 -1.56 -23.18 4.38
C LYS A 231 -2.39 -22.18 3.54
N ASN A 232 -3.67 -22.49 3.38
CA ASN A 232 -4.64 -21.71 2.61
C ASN A 232 -5.51 -20.83 3.52
N TRP A 233 -6.28 -19.94 2.91
CA TRP A 233 -7.28 -19.13 3.60
C TRP A 233 -8.71 -19.59 3.25
N VAL A 234 -9.45 -20.05 4.26
CA VAL A 234 -10.88 -20.37 4.18
C VAL A 234 -11.73 -19.21 4.66
N VAL A 235 -12.81 -18.91 3.93
CA VAL A 235 -13.78 -17.85 4.26
C VAL A 235 -15.16 -18.48 4.33
N PHE A 236 -15.78 -18.52 5.51
CA PHE A 236 -17.14 -19.02 5.69
C PHE A 236 -18.15 -17.89 5.51
N THR A 237 -19.22 -18.12 4.74
CA THR A 237 -20.28 -17.12 4.50
C THR A 237 -21.62 -17.58 5.06
N PHE A 238 -22.11 -16.84 6.04
CA PHE A 238 -23.41 -17.00 6.70
C PHE A 238 -24.31 -15.81 6.37
N HIS A 239 -25.61 -15.93 6.62
CA HIS A 239 -26.55 -14.81 6.62
C HIS A 239 -27.18 -14.68 8.00
N ASP A 240 -28.31 -15.36 8.24
CA ASP A 240 -29.08 -15.25 9.47
C ASP A 240 -28.74 -16.35 10.49
N ILE A 241 -28.35 -15.97 11.71
CA ILE A 241 -28.01 -16.91 12.78
C ILE A 241 -29.19 -17.05 13.76
N ARG A 242 -29.70 -18.26 13.95
CA ARG A 242 -30.89 -18.54 14.77
C ARG A 242 -30.63 -19.65 15.79
N PRO A 243 -31.22 -19.57 17.00
CA PRO A 243 -31.20 -20.69 17.96
C PRO A 243 -31.98 -21.93 17.47
N ASN A 244 -32.95 -21.73 16.58
CA ASN A 244 -33.71 -22.79 15.90
C ASN A 244 -33.75 -22.41 14.40
N PRO A 245 -32.73 -22.76 13.61
CA PRO A 245 -32.68 -22.44 12.19
C PRO A 245 -33.71 -23.26 11.40
N SER A 246 -34.16 -22.69 10.28
CA SER A 246 -34.96 -23.42 9.30
C SER A 246 -34.20 -24.61 8.72
N ARG A 247 -34.96 -25.63 8.30
CA ARG A 247 -34.43 -26.78 7.56
C ARG A 247 -34.56 -26.62 6.03
N ASN A 248 -35.12 -25.51 5.57
CA ASN A 248 -35.07 -25.13 4.17
C ASN A 248 -33.72 -24.42 3.90
N PRO A 249 -32.86 -24.93 3.00
CA PRO A 249 -31.58 -24.27 2.70
C PRO A 249 -31.74 -22.89 2.07
N ASP A 250 -32.86 -22.64 1.39
CA ASP A 250 -33.15 -21.37 0.72
C ASP A 250 -33.48 -20.22 1.69
N ASP A 251 -33.71 -20.53 2.97
CA ASP A 251 -33.90 -19.53 4.03
C ASP A 251 -32.55 -18.97 4.55
N TYR A 252 -31.40 -19.50 4.09
CA TYR A 252 -30.04 -19.09 4.44
C TYR A 252 -29.71 -18.99 5.95
N GLN A 253 -30.47 -19.71 6.78
CA GLN A 253 -30.29 -19.75 8.23
C GLN A 253 -29.19 -20.75 8.65
N TYR A 254 -28.53 -20.44 9.76
CA TYR A 254 -27.60 -21.35 10.44
C TYR A 254 -27.77 -21.33 11.96
N GLY A 255 -27.54 -22.48 12.59
CA GLY A 255 -27.73 -22.66 14.02
C GLY A 255 -26.70 -21.94 14.89
N THR A 256 -27.17 -21.32 15.98
CA THR A 256 -26.29 -20.66 16.97
C THR A 256 -25.40 -21.67 17.70
N ALA A 257 -25.87 -22.90 17.95
CA ALA A 257 -25.10 -23.95 18.62
C ALA A 257 -24.01 -24.52 17.69
N GLU A 258 -24.34 -24.66 16.42
CA GLU A 258 -23.49 -25.12 15.33
C GLU A 258 -22.35 -24.12 15.08
N LEU A 259 -22.67 -22.81 15.10
CA LEU A 259 -21.67 -21.74 15.07
C LEU A 259 -20.77 -21.74 16.33
N ASP A 260 -21.31 -21.99 17.53
CA ASP A 260 -20.53 -22.12 18.76
C ASP A 260 -19.57 -23.33 18.72
N GLU A 261 -20.02 -24.46 18.16
CA GLU A 261 -19.21 -25.67 18.00
C GLU A 261 -18.05 -25.45 17.00
N LEU A 262 -18.30 -24.76 15.89
CA LEU A 262 -17.26 -24.37 14.93
C LEU A 262 -16.29 -23.36 15.53
N ALA A 263 -16.80 -22.34 16.22
CA ALA A 263 -15.98 -21.30 16.85
C ALA A 263 -15.08 -21.88 17.96
N ALA A 264 -15.62 -22.79 18.78
CA ALA A 264 -14.86 -23.56 19.75
C ALA A 264 -13.75 -24.37 19.09
N TYR A 265 -14.04 -25.03 17.96
CA TYR A 265 -13.03 -25.77 17.21
C TYR A 265 -11.91 -24.88 16.69
N VAL A 266 -12.26 -23.79 16.00
CA VAL A 266 -11.29 -22.80 15.49
C VAL A 266 -10.44 -22.24 16.63
N LYS A 267 -11.02 -21.98 17.80
CA LYS A 267 -10.27 -21.54 18.99
C LYS A 267 -9.18 -22.54 19.40
N THR A 268 -9.43 -23.84 19.39
CA THR A 268 -8.38 -24.82 19.70
C THR A 268 -7.20 -24.73 18.73
N LYS A 269 -7.46 -24.54 17.43
CA LYS A 269 -6.44 -24.41 16.39
C LYS A 269 -5.68 -23.08 16.48
N VAL A 270 -6.37 -21.98 16.77
CA VAL A 270 -5.76 -20.67 17.02
C VAL A 270 -4.87 -20.69 18.26
N ALA A 271 -5.33 -21.30 19.36
CA ALA A 271 -4.55 -21.45 20.59
C ALA A 271 -3.31 -22.34 20.42
N ALA A 272 -3.38 -23.33 19.52
CA ALA A 272 -2.24 -24.16 19.12
C ALA A 272 -1.31 -23.49 18.07
N GLY A 273 -1.58 -22.26 17.64
CA GLY A 273 -0.82 -21.57 16.60
C GLY A 273 -0.94 -22.17 15.19
N GLN A 274 -1.95 -23.02 14.96
CA GLN A 274 -2.13 -23.77 13.71
C GLN A 274 -2.90 -22.99 12.63
N ILE A 275 -3.70 -22.00 13.01
CA ILE A 275 -4.47 -21.13 12.11
C ILE A 275 -4.63 -19.75 12.74
N LYS A 276 -4.77 -18.69 11.93
CA LYS A 276 -5.10 -17.34 12.42
C LYS A 276 -6.51 -16.97 11.98
N ASN A 277 -7.36 -16.56 12.92
CA ASN A 277 -8.62 -15.91 12.57
C ASN A 277 -8.36 -14.45 12.17
N VAL A 278 -8.95 -14.03 11.04
CA VAL A 278 -8.81 -12.68 10.49
C VAL A 278 -10.13 -12.20 9.91
N ASN A 279 -10.38 -10.90 10.01
CA ASN A 279 -11.37 -10.21 9.17
C ASN A 279 -10.84 -10.11 7.74
N VAL A 280 -11.71 -9.92 6.74
CA VAL A 280 -11.36 -10.12 5.32
C VAL A 280 -10.22 -9.20 4.86
N SER A 281 -10.25 -7.90 5.17
CA SER A 281 -9.16 -6.97 4.84
C SER A 281 -7.82 -7.35 5.47
N LYS A 282 -7.83 -8.06 6.60
CA LYS A 282 -6.64 -8.56 7.32
C LYS A 282 -6.19 -9.95 6.88
N GLY A 283 -6.91 -10.61 5.99
CA GLY A 283 -6.45 -11.79 5.26
C GLY A 283 -5.57 -11.46 4.05
N LEU A 284 -5.78 -10.29 3.43
CA LEU A 284 -4.99 -9.83 2.27
C LEU A 284 -3.50 -9.67 2.63
N VAL A 285 -2.64 -9.76 1.60
CA VAL A 285 -1.24 -9.33 1.74
C VAL A 285 -1.18 -7.81 1.60
N THR A 286 -0.77 -7.11 2.66
CA THR A 286 -0.63 -5.65 2.72
C THR A 286 0.60 -5.30 3.54
N GLY A 287 1.21 -4.14 3.32
CA GLY A 287 2.38 -3.75 4.10
C GLY A 287 3.08 -2.49 3.63
N SER A 288 4.15 -2.13 4.33
CA SER A 288 4.99 -0.98 4.01
C SER A 288 6.48 -1.25 4.32
N PRO A 289 7.41 -0.56 3.64
CA PRO A 289 7.19 0.38 2.53
C PRO A 289 6.86 -0.32 1.20
N ASN A 290 6.02 0.31 0.37
CA ASN A 290 5.99 -0.01 -1.06
C ASN A 290 7.26 0.57 -1.70
N LYS A 291 8.01 -0.25 -2.44
CA LYS A 291 9.26 0.14 -3.11
C LYS A 291 9.03 0.85 -4.44
N MET A 292 7.84 0.78 -5.03
CA MET A 292 7.52 1.37 -6.34
C MET A 292 7.16 2.87 -6.22
N PRO A 293 7.89 3.77 -6.92
CA PRO A 293 7.49 5.16 -7.07
C PRO A 293 6.25 5.31 -7.96
N ASN A 294 5.43 6.34 -7.69
CA ASN A 294 4.22 6.67 -8.46
C ASN A 294 3.31 5.43 -8.73
N PRO A 295 2.96 4.63 -7.71
CA PRO A 295 2.30 3.34 -7.92
C PRO A 295 0.86 3.45 -8.44
N THR A 296 0.20 4.59 -8.22
CA THR A 296 -1.17 4.90 -8.68
C THR A 296 -1.20 5.78 -9.94
N PHE A 297 -0.04 6.01 -10.57
CA PHE A 297 0.09 6.84 -11.78
C PHE A 297 -0.49 8.26 -11.67
N ASN A 298 -0.57 8.80 -10.45
CA ASN A 298 -1.05 10.17 -10.20
C ASN A 298 -0.16 11.24 -10.82
N ASN A 299 1.13 10.95 -11.01
CA ASN A 299 2.07 11.77 -11.78
C ASN A 299 2.14 11.34 -13.27
N GLY A 300 1.11 10.65 -13.79
CA GLY A 300 1.12 10.02 -15.10
C GLY A 300 2.25 8.99 -15.24
N LEU A 301 3.02 9.06 -16.32
CA LEU A 301 4.27 8.30 -16.49
C LEU A 301 5.51 9.02 -15.89
N GLY A 302 5.31 9.87 -14.87
CA GLY A 302 6.38 10.51 -14.12
C GLY A 302 7.18 9.56 -13.22
N ASP A 303 8.10 10.13 -12.44
CA ASP A 303 8.90 9.44 -11.40
C ASP A 303 9.74 8.24 -11.87
N GLY A 304 10.08 8.19 -13.16
CA GLY A 304 10.97 7.19 -13.77
C GLY A 304 10.25 6.07 -14.53
N TRP A 305 8.92 6.09 -14.58
CA TRP A 305 8.16 5.27 -15.51
C TRP A 305 8.47 5.68 -16.97
N ARG A 306 8.49 4.72 -17.89
CA ARG A 306 8.82 4.96 -19.30
C ARG A 306 8.12 3.95 -20.21
N THR A 307 8.02 4.26 -21.50
CA THR A 307 7.54 3.33 -22.52
C THR A 307 8.30 3.50 -23.82
N ASP A 308 8.44 2.43 -24.59
CA ASP A 308 8.92 2.43 -25.98
C ASP A 308 7.77 2.55 -27.01
N ALA A 309 6.51 2.48 -26.57
CA ALA A 309 5.31 2.57 -27.38
C ALA A 309 4.39 3.74 -26.94
N PRO A 310 4.87 5.00 -26.87
CA PRO A 310 4.11 6.14 -26.33
C PRO A 310 2.84 6.51 -27.09
N ALA A 311 2.63 5.95 -28.29
CA ALA A 311 1.38 6.12 -29.05
C ALA A 311 0.25 5.19 -28.55
N THR A 312 0.57 4.09 -27.85
CA THR A 312 -0.41 3.07 -27.42
C THR A 312 -0.33 2.74 -25.93
N ILE A 313 0.74 3.14 -25.24
CA ILE A 313 0.91 3.06 -23.79
C ILE A 313 0.96 4.50 -23.26
N THR A 314 -0.09 4.91 -22.55
CA THR A 314 -0.31 6.32 -22.16
C THR A 314 -0.85 6.45 -20.74
N ALA A 315 -0.57 7.57 -20.08
CA ALA A 315 -1.22 7.90 -18.82
C ALA A 315 -2.74 8.10 -19.04
N ASP A 316 -3.55 7.47 -18.21
CA ASP A 316 -5.01 7.55 -18.26
C ASP A 316 -5.56 8.55 -17.22
N THR A 317 -6.67 9.18 -17.59
CA THR A 317 -7.49 10.02 -16.70
C THR A 317 -8.98 9.67 -16.79
N GLY A 318 -9.32 8.56 -17.45
CA GLY A 318 -10.70 8.10 -17.69
C GLY A 318 -11.35 7.41 -16.50
N ASN A 319 -10.78 7.54 -15.29
CA ASN A 319 -11.24 6.87 -14.07
C ASN A 319 -11.29 5.33 -14.19
N ASN A 320 -10.24 4.72 -14.76
CA ASN A 320 -10.09 3.27 -14.96
C ASN A 320 -9.10 2.60 -13.99
N GLY A 321 -8.57 3.34 -13.02
CA GLY A 321 -7.73 2.80 -11.95
C GLY A 321 -8.53 2.10 -10.86
N SER A 322 -7.89 1.95 -9.70
CA SER A 322 -8.36 1.15 -8.57
C SER A 322 -8.19 1.86 -7.23
N PHE A 323 -8.81 1.33 -6.18
CA PHE A 323 -8.71 1.81 -4.81
C PHE A 323 -7.23 1.79 -4.35
N PRO A 324 -6.72 2.86 -3.72
CA PRO A 324 -7.45 3.98 -3.12
C PRO A 324 -7.78 5.16 -4.06
N ASP A 325 -7.26 5.20 -5.29
CA ASP A 325 -7.42 6.34 -6.19
C ASP A 325 -7.60 5.88 -7.65
N SER A 326 -8.86 5.73 -8.06
CA SER A 326 -9.20 5.23 -9.40
C SER A 326 -9.11 6.28 -10.51
N ALA A 327 -8.85 7.55 -10.18
CA ALA A 327 -8.90 8.64 -11.14
C ALA A 327 -7.82 8.55 -12.23
N ARG A 328 -6.71 7.85 -11.94
CA ARG A 328 -5.54 7.69 -12.80
C ARG A 328 -5.18 6.21 -12.97
N SER A 329 -4.53 5.89 -14.08
CA SER A 329 -3.95 4.57 -14.37
C SER A 329 -2.98 4.70 -15.56
N VAL A 330 -2.43 3.59 -16.05
CA VAL A 330 -1.84 3.52 -17.41
C VAL A 330 -2.78 2.76 -18.33
N LYS A 331 -3.14 3.37 -19.46
CA LYS A 331 -3.84 2.71 -20.55
C LYS A 331 -2.84 1.99 -21.45
N LEU A 332 -3.14 0.72 -21.71
CA LEU A 332 -2.32 -0.22 -22.49
C LEU A 332 -3.12 -0.66 -23.72
N VAL A 333 -2.65 -0.33 -24.93
CA VAL A 333 -3.30 -0.69 -26.20
C VAL A 333 -2.34 -1.46 -27.10
N SER A 334 -2.83 -2.49 -27.81
CA SER A 334 -2.03 -3.21 -28.81
C SER A 334 -1.65 -2.29 -29.98
N GLY A 335 -0.36 -2.19 -30.28
CA GLY A 335 0.16 -1.49 -31.45
C GLY A 335 0.37 -2.40 -32.68
N THR A 336 1.15 -1.94 -33.65
CA THR A 336 1.59 -2.74 -34.81
C THR A 336 2.69 -3.76 -34.45
N GLY A 337 3.26 -3.65 -33.26
CA GLY A 337 4.21 -4.58 -32.67
C GLY A 337 4.07 -4.62 -31.16
N GLN A 338 4.98 -5.33 -30.50
CA GLN A 338 5.03 -5.41 -29.03
C GLN A 338 5.42 -4.05 -28.43
N GLY A 339 4.62 -3.58 -27.47
CA GLY A 339 4.90 -2.36 -26.70
C GLY A 339 5.16 -2.66 -25.23
N HIS A 340 5.96 -1.84 -24.57
CA HIS A 340 6.37 -2.04 -23.19
C HIS A 340 6.13 -0.80 -22.34
N LEU A 341 5.52 -0.99 -21.17
CA LEU A 341 5.63 -0.07 -20.04
C LEU A 341 6.75 -0.61 -19.15
N PHE A 342 7.61 0.27 -18.65
CA PHE A 342 8.63 -0.09 -17.67
C PHE A 342 8.55 0.80 -16.43
N SER A 343 8.69 0.19 -15.26
CA SER A 343 8.80 0.90 -13.99
C SER A 343 10.16 1.61 -13.85
N PRO A 344 10.31 2.49 -12.84
CA PRO A 344 11.62 2.86 -12.34
C PRO A 344 12.40 1.62 -11.89
N ARG A 345 13.74 1.71 -11.90
CA ARG A 345 14.59 0.71 -11.24
C ARG A 345 14.50 0.90 -9.73
N VAL A 346 14.17 -0.15 -9.00
CA VAL A 346 14.11 -0.14 -7.53
C VAL A 346 15.24 -0.98 -6.94
N PRO A 347 15.88 -0.56 -5.83
CA PRO A 347 16.91 -1.38 -5.16
C PRO A 347 16.33 -2.70 -4.63
N VAL A 348 17.04 -3.80 -4.85
CA VAL A 348 16.68 -5.14 -4.34
C VAL A 348 17.87 -5.81 -3.67
N THR A 349 17.59 -6.70 -2.73
CA THR A 349 18.58 -7.47 -1.97
C THR A 349 18.58 -8.92 -2.47
N PRO A 350 19.71 -9.48 -2.93
CA PRO A 350 19.79 -10.88 -3.32
C PRO A 350 19.32 -11.84 -2.21
N GLY A 351 18.53 -12.84 -2.59
CA GLY A 351 17.93 -13.79 -1.65
C GLY A 351 16.67 -13.30 -0.92
N THR A 352 16.31 -12.02 -1.01
CA THR A 352 15.01 -11.53 -0.51
C THR A 352 13.90 -11.89 -1.50
N ASN A 353 12.79 -12.39 -0.96
CA ASN A 353 11.56 -12.57 -1.73
C ASN A 353 10.72 -11.29 -1.67
N TYR A 354 10.14 -10.93 -2.81
CA TYR A 354 9.24 -9.80 -2.97
C TYR A 354 7.88 -10.27 -3.47
N LEU A 355 6.82 -9.56 -3.10
CA LEU A 355 5.52 -9.67 -3.75
C LEU A 355 5.29 -8.42 -4.58
N TYR A 356 4.98 -8.64 -5.86
CA TYR A 356 4.30 -7.65 -6.68
C TYR A 356 2.79 -7.79 -6.47
N LYS A 357 2.12 -6.66 -6.27
CA LYS A 357 0.67 -6.54 -6.40
C LYS A 357 0.36 -5.48 -7.45
N THR A 358 -0.53 -5.77 -8.39
CA THR A 358 -0.87 -4.84 -9.47
C THR A 358 -2.34 -4.99 -9.82
N PHE A 359 -3.08 -3.90 -9.95
CA PHE A 359 -4.42 -3.95 -10.54
C PHE A 359 -4.27 -4.02 -12.05
N LEU A 360 -4.90 -5.02 -12.67
CA LEU A 360 -5.01 -5.14 -14.11
C LEU A 360 -6.48 -5.35 -14.51
N ASN A 361 -6.95 -4.55 -15.47
CA ASN A 361 -8.22 -4.71 -16.14
C ASN A 361 -7.97 -4.85 -17.65
N VAL A 362 -8.03 -6.07 -18.19
CA VAL A 362 -8.02 -6.34 -19.64
C VAL A 362 -9.45 -6.22 -20.18
N ALA A 363 -9.88 -5.00 -20.45
CA ALA A 363 -11.25 -4.70 -20.90
C ALA A 363 -11.58 -5.34 -22.27
N ALA A 364 -10.60 -5.39 -23.17
CA ALA A 364 -10.69 -6.03 -24.48
C ALA A 364 -9.38 -6.73 -24.85
N ILE A 365 -9.49 -7.86 -25.56
CA ILE A 365 -8.38 -8.57 -26.21
C ILE A 365 -8.97 -9.44 -27.35
N THR A 366 -8.26 -9.57 -28.47
CA THR A 366 -8.60 -10.49 -29.57
C THR A 366 -7.56 -11.61 -29.68
N SER A 367 -6.28 -11.29 -29.55
CA SER A 367 -5.21 -12.30 -29.45
C SER A 367 -3.99 -11.73 -28.70
N GLY A 368 -3.13 -12.61 -28.21
CA GLY A 368 -1.90 -12.26 -27.48
C GLY A 368 -2.09 -12.17 -25.98
N GLU A 369 -1.42 -11.22 -25.32
CA GLU A 369 -1.34 -11.11 -23.86
C GLU A 369 -0.92 -9.73 -23.35
N VAL A 370 -1.27 -9.44 -22.09
CA VAL A 370 -0.57 -8.48 -21.23
C VAL A 370 0.29 -9.28 -20.27
N ALA A 371 1.62 -9.19 -20.40
CA ALA A 371 2.56 -10.04 -19.65
C ALA A 371 3.50 -9.23 -18.75
N PHE A 372 3.91 -9.84 -17.64
CA PHE A 372 4.70 -9.23 -16.57
C PHE A 372 6.06 -9.92 -16.50
N TYR A 373 7.09 -9.12 -16.71
CA TYR A 373 8.49 -9.53 -16.73
C TYR A 373 9.28 -8.61 -15.80
N VAL A 374 10.29 -9.13 -15.10
CA VAL A 374 11.13 -8.32 -14.21
C VAL A 374 12.56 -8.32 -14.73
N ASP A 375 13.01 -7.18 -15.23
CA ASP A 375 14.40 -6.92 -15.62
C ASP A 375 15.28 -6.72 -14.39
N GLU A 376 16.52 -7.20 -14.47
CA GLU A 376 17.47 -7.22 -13.35
C GLU A 376 18.80 -6.57 -13.77
N TYR A 377 19.31 -5.67 -12.92
CA TYR A 377 20.52 -4.91 -13.21
C TYR A 377 21.53 -4.98 -12.07
N ASN A 378 22.81 -4.93 -12.41
CA ASN A 378 23.91 -4.86 -11.44
C ASN A 378 24.03 -3.46 -10.81
N ALA A 379 24.95 -3.32 -9.85
CA ALA A 379 25.23 -2.05 -9.18
C ALA A 379 25.76 -0.93 -10.12
N ALA A 380 26.22 -1.28 -11.33
CA ALA A 380 26.60 -0.33 -12.37
C ALA A 380 25.46 0.02 -13.35
N GLY A 381 24.24 -0.50 -13.12
CA GLY A 381 23.07 -0.28 -13.96
C GLY A 381 23.07 -1.06 -15.28
N THR A 382 24.00 -2.00 -15.46
CA THR A 382 24.04 -2.95 -16.59
C THR A 382 23.01 -4.05 -16.38
N TRP A 383 22.25 -4.40 -17.43
CA TRP A 383 21.30 -5.51 -17.40
C TRP A 383 22.07 -6.84 -17.25
N ILE A 384 21.61 -7.71 -16.36
CA ILE A 384 22.18 -9.04 -16.12
C ILE A 384 21.29 -10.12 -16.74
N SER A 385 19.99 -9.99 -16.50
CA SER A 385 19.00 -11.04 -16.66
C SER A 385 17.60 -10.44 -16.56
N GLY A 386 16.60 -11.25 -16.83
CA GLY A 386 15.22 -10.93 -16.48
C GLY A 386 14.39 -12.19 -16.32
N GLN A 387 13.25 -12.04 -15.66
CA GLN A 387 12.42 -13.16 -15.24
C GLN A 387 10.96 -12.91 -15.64
N TYR A 388 10.42 -13.76 -16.53
CA TYR A 388 8.99 -13.82 -16.82
C TYR A 388 8.25 -14.32 -15.59
N ARG A 389 7.11 -13.70 -15.26
CA ARG A 389 6.34 -14.02 -14.05
C ARG A 389 4.94 -14.53 -14.33
N LYS A 390 4.09 -13.72 -14.96
CA LYS A 390 2.67 -14.03 -15.20
C LYS A 390 2.17 -13.24 -16.42
N ARG A 391 1.03 -13.64 -16.96
CA ARG A 391 0.27 -12.89 -17.99
C ARG A 391 -1.22 -12.98 -17.71
N GLU A 392 -1.96 -12.07 -18.34
CA GLU A 392 -3.37 -12.24 -18.68
C GLU A 392 -3.51 -12.27 -20.21
N ASN A 393 -4.27 -13.23 -20.74
CA ASN A 393 -4.52 -13.42 -22.18
C ASN A 393 -6.01 -13.54 -22.52
N THR A 394 -6.89 -13.19 -21.58
CA THR A 394 -8.33 -13.16 -21.68
C THR A 394 -8.87 -11.80 -21.21
N ARG A 395 -10.20 -11.59 -21.31
CA ARG A 395 -10.84 -10.38 -20.79
C ARG A 395 -11.11 -10.56 -19.30
N TRP A 396 -10.20 -10.07 -18.46
CA TRP A 396 -10.23 -10.30 -17.02
C TRP A 396 -9.85 -9.07 -16.20
N VAL A 397 -10.33 -9.02 -14.96
CA VAL A 397 -9.98 -8.01 -13.96
C VAL A 397 -9.48 -8.73 -12.71
N GLU A 398 -8.24 -8.47 -12.33
CA GLU A 398 -7.64 -9.07 -11.14
C GLU A 398 -6.63 -8.14 -10.45
N ALA A 399 -6.26 -8.51 -9.23
CA ALA A 399 -4.97 -8.16 -8.68
C ALA A 399 -3.96 -9.21 -9.19
N LEU A 400 -3.18 -8.87 -10.22
CA LEU A 400 -2.22 -9.76 -10.87
C LEU A 400 -0.97 -9.88 -9.98
N ASN A 401 -1.14 -10.63 -8.89
CA ASN A 401 -0.17 -10.76 -7.81
C ASN A 401 0.82 -11.90 -8.11
N PHE A 402 2.13 -11.67 -7.91
CA PHE A 402 3.17 -12.68 -8.13
C PHE A 402 4.43 -12.41 -7.30
N THR A 403 5.17 -13.47 -7.00
CA THR A 403 6.46 -13.37 -6.31
C THR A 403 7.62 -13.07 -7.25
N TYR A 404 8.61 -12.37 -6.73
CA TYR A 404 9.89 -12.12 -7.40
C TYR A 404 11.04 -12.33 -6.41
N THR A 405 12.06 -13.06 -6.82
CA THR A 405 13.32 -13.22 -6.09
C THR A 405 14.47 -12.91 -7.05
N PRO A 406 15.46 -12.08 -6.68
CA PRO A 406 16.59 -11.79 -7.56
C PRO A 406 17.37 -13.05 -7.97
N SER A 407 17.67 -13.17 -9.26
CA SER A 407 18.27 -14.40 -9.84
C SER A 407 19.69 -14.72 -9.36
N SER A 408 20.45 -13.72 -8.90
CA SER A 408 21.84 -13.89 -8.47
C SER A 408 22.28 -12.81 -7.47
N THR A 409 23.41 -13.05 -6.82
CA THR A 409 24.07 -12.09 -5.91
C THR A 409 24.56 -10.82 -6.59
N ASN A 410 24.57 -10.76 -7.93
CA ASN A 410 25.00 -9.60 -8.70
C ASN A 410 23.86 -8.59 -8.95
N VAL A 411 22.59 -8.99 -8.74
CA VAL A 411 21.43 -8.12 -8.95
C VAL A 411 21.34 -7.10 -7.81
N ALA A 412 21.37 -5.81 -8.14
CA ALA A 412 21.26 -4.70 -7.20
C ALA A 412 19.98 -3.88 -7.39
N THR A 413 19.43 -3.84 -8.60
CA THR A 413 18.12 -3.21 -8.87
C THR A 413 17.27 -4.06 -9.81
N ALA A 414 15.95 -3.91 -9.69
CA ALA A 414 14.96 -4.55 -10.55
C ALA A 414 14.03 -3.51 -11.19
N SER A 415 13.53 -3.78 -12.40
CA SER A 415 12.50 -2.99 -13.08
C SER A 415 11.38 -3.92 -13.51
N LEU A 416 10.13 -3.60 -13.17
CA LEU A 416 8.99 -4.25 -13.80
C LEU A 416 8.90 -3.80 -15.26
N GLN A 417 8.60 -4.73 -16.15
CA GLN A 417 8.25 -4.53 -17.53
C GLN A 417 6.86 -5.16 -17.75
N VAL A 418 5.91 -4.36 -18.21
CA VAL A 418 4.57 -4.82 -18.63
C VAL A 418 4.53 -4.77 -20.15
N ILE A 419 4.47 -5.96 -20.74
CA ILE A 419 4.47 -6.24 -22.17
C ILE A 419 3.02 -6.23 -22.67
N VAL A 420 2.77 -5.54 -23.78
CA VAL A 420 1.51 -5.62 -24.54
C VAL A 420 1.84 -6.20 -25.91
N ALA A 421 1.41 -7.44 -26.16
CA ALA A 421 1.70 -8.15 -27.41
C ALA A 421 0.42 -8.78 -27.96
N GLY A 422 0.15 -8.63 -29.26
CA GLY A 422 -1.04 -9.18 -29.92
C GLY A 422 -1.95 -8.11 -30.50
N THR A 423 -3.26 -8.40 -30.57
CA THR A 423 -4.24 -7.53 -31.26
C THR A 423 -5.54 -7.36 -30.47
N GLY A 424 -6.19 -6.20 -30.68
CA GLY A 424 -7.46 -5.85 -30.05
C GLY A 424 -7.36 -5.63 -28.54
N ILE A 425 -6.15 -5.42 -28.01
CA ILE A 425 -5.93 -5.23 -26.58
C ILE A 425 -6.30 -3.80 -26.19
N THR A 426 -7.11 -3.66 -25.16
CA THR A 426 -7.23 -2.45 -24.36
C THR A 426 -7.30 -2.88 -22.90
N ALA A 427 -6.27 -2.51 -22.14
CA ALA A 427 -6.16 -2.79 -20.73
C ALA A 427 -5.80 -1.52 -19.93
N TYR A 428 -6.02 -1.59 -18.61
CA TYR A 428 -5.67 -0.54 -17.66
C TYR A 428 -4.86 -1.16 -16.52
N LEU A 429 -3.72 -0.56 -16.20
CA LEU A 429 -2.81 -0.97 -15.13
C LEU A 429 -2.77 0.12 -14.06
N ASP A 430 -2.92 -0.27 -12.80
CA ASP A 430 -2.88 0.65 -11.66
C ASP A 430 -2.33 -0.01 -10.39
N ASN A 431 -2.07 0.79 -9.35
CA ASN A 431 -1.68 0.40 -8.00
C ASN A 431 -0.55 -0.64 -7.99
N VAL A 432 0.54 -0.34 -8.70
CA VAL A 432 1.70 -1.22 -8.83
C VAL A 432 2.55 -1.14 -7.57
N GLN A 433 2.48 -2.18 -6.75
CA GLN A 433 3.21 -2.30 -5.49
C GLN A 433 4.29 -3.36 -5.59
N MET A 434 5.44 -3.11 -4.96
CA MET A 434 6.46 -4.11 -4.69
C MET A 434 6.83 -4.04 -3.20
N MET A 435 6.60 -5.14 -2.48
CA MET A 435 6.86 -5.24 -1.04
C MET A 435 7.89 -6.34 -0.78
N ALA A 436 8.84 -6.10 0.12
CA ALA A 436 9.73 -7.15 0.61
C ALA A 436 9.00 -8.05 1.61
N LEU A 437 9.02 -9.37 1.41
CA LEU A 437 8.33 -10.36 2.25
C LEU A 437 9.13 -10.74 3.49
N SER A 438 10.37 -10.24 3.60
CA SER A 438 11.22 -10.31 4.78
C SER A 438 11.91 -8.97 4.99
N ALA A 439 12.39 -8.71 6.21
CA ALA A 439 13.16 -7.51 6.50
C ALA A 439 14.40 -7.44 5.59
N GLU A 440 14.49 -6.38 4.79
CA GLU A 440 15.68 -6.11 4.00
C GLU A 440 16.81 -5.63 4.92
N THR A 441 18.01 -6.19 4.75
CA THR A 441 19.21 -5.44 5.09
C THR A 441 19.24 -4.24 4.16
N GLN A 442 18.97 -3.05 4.69
CA GLN A 442 18.95 -1.82 3.91
C GLN A 442 20.29 -1.68 3.19
N GLN A 443 20.30 -1.83 1.86
CA GLN A 443 21.42 -1.42 1.02
C GLN A 443 21.75 0.02 1.42
N PRO A 444 23.01 0.34 1.80
CA PRO A 444 23.35 1.70 2.18
C PRO A 444 22.92 2.63 1.04
N PRO A 445 22.27 3.78 1.34
CA PRO A 445 21.84 4.70 0.29
C PRO A 445 23.04 5.02 -0.61
N ALA A 446 22.82 5.02 -1.93
CA ALA A 446 23.87 5.24 -2.91
C ALA A 446 24.73 6.43 -2.47
N SER A 447 26.03 6.19 -2.26
CA SER A 447 26.92 7.11 -1.55
C SER A 447 26.80 8.52 -2.11
N ASN A 448 26.41 9.49 -1.28
CA ASN A 448 26.27 10.88 -1.69
C ASN A 448 27.60 11.34 -2.27
N LEU A 449 27.60 11.64 -3.57
CA LEU A 449 28.82 11.97 -4.31
C LEU A 449 29.35 13.35 -3.90
N VAL A 450 28.47 14.24 -3.42
CA VAL A 450 28.88 15.55 -2.91
C VAL A 450 29.16 15.48 -1.40
N ALA A 451 30.38 15.86 -1.02
CA ALA A 451 30.77 15.96 0.37
C ALA A 451 30.05 17.13 1.07
N ASN A 452 29.76 16.95 2.36
CA ASN A 452 29.22 18.01 3.24
C ASN A 452 27.95 18.70 2.69
N GLY A 453 27.06 17.94 2.05
CA GLY A 453 25.80 18.46 1.52
C GLY A 453 24.79 18.91 2.58
N THR A 454 24.97 18.47 3.84
CA THR A 454 24.21 18.89 5.04
C THR A 454 24.83 20.10 5.76
N PHE A 455 25.95 20.63 5.24
CA PHE A 455 26.67 21.78 5.78
C PHE A 455 27.06 21.73 7.27
N ASP A 456 27.09 20.54 7.89
CA ASP A 456 27.49 20.36 9.30
C ASP A 456 28.96 20.79 9.57
N ALA A 457 29.82 20.74 8.54
CA ALA A 457 31.19 21.30 8.61
C ALA A 457 31.27 22.77 8.12
N GLY A 458 30.13 23.47 8.09
CA GLY A 458 29.97 24.80 7.49
C GLY A 458 30.26 24.79 5.98
N ILE A 459 30.50 25.95 5.38
CA ILE A 459 30.93 26.04 3.97
C ILE A 459 32.35 25.44 3.79
N SER A 460 33.20 25.54 4.80
CA SER A 460 34.59 25.04 4.81
C SER A 460 34.76 23.54 4.53
N GLY A 461 33.70 22.72 4.60
CA GLY A 461 33.70 21.31 4.21
C GLY A 461 33.81 21.05 2.69
N GLY A 462 34.62 21.84 1.98
CA GLY A 462 34.88 21.70 0.54
C GLY A 462 33.97 22.52 -0.39
N TRP A 463 32.99 23.25 0.15
CA TRP A 463 32.19 24.20 -0.62
C TRP A 463 32.93 25.54 -0.73
N ARG A 464 32.62 26.32 -1.77
CA ARG A 464 33.21 27.65 -2.00
C ARG A 464 32.15 28.65 -2.39
N SER A 465 32.41 29.94 -2.17
CA SER A 465 31.57 31.03 -2.63
C SER A 465 32.42 32.23 -3.06
N ASP A 466 31.89 33.02 -3.99
CA ASP A 466 32.46 34.31 -4.41
C ASP A 466 31.99 35.50 -3.54
N ALA A 467 31.07 35.29 -2.60
CA ALA A 467 30.43 36.34 -1.82
C ALA A 467 30.37 36.02 -0.32
N GLY A 468 31.53 35.81 0.32
CA GLY A 468 31.64 35.27 1.69
C GLY A 468 31.02 36.07 2.85
N THR A 469 30.49 37.28 2.62
CA THR A 469 29.66 38.03 3.60
C THR A 469 28.16 37.88 3.37
N ALA A 470 27.77 37.46 2.16
CA ALA A 470 26.39 37.32 1.70
C ALA A 470 25.95 35.84 1.62
N ILE A 471 26.92 34.93 1.46
CA ILE A 471 26.77 33.47 1.49
C ILE A 471 27.57 32.96 2.68
N VAL A 472 26.87 32.54 3.73
CA VAL A 472 27.45 32.17 5.03
C VAL A 472 26.81 30.90 5.57
N ALA A 473 27.56 30.14 6.38
CA ALA A 473 26.96 29.05 7.16
C ALA A 473 25.95 29.62 8.17
N ASP A 474 24.81 28.95 8.32
CA ASP A 474 23.74 29.30 9.26
C ASP A 474 23.49 28.14 10.21
N GLY A 475 23.52 28.43 11.52
CA GLY A 475 23.19 27.49 12.60
C GLY A 475 21.87 27.83 13.29
N ALA A 476 20.97 28.57 12.62
CA ALA A 476 19.82 29.22 13.25
C ALA A 476 18.49 28.48 12.99
N ASN A 477 18.55 27.15 12.87
CA ASN A 477 17.41 26.26 12.62
C ASN A 477 16.67 26.52 11.29
N ASN A 478 17.41 26.76 10.19
CA ASN A 478 16.86 26.96 8.84
C ASN A 478 17.14 25.81 7.85
N GLY A 479 17.81 24.74 8.29
CA GLY A 479 18.10 23.54 7.50
C GLY A 479 16.89 22.64 7.24
N ALA A 480 17.17 21.48 6.65
CA ALA A 480 16.17 20.50 6.27
C ALA A 480 15.50 19.86 7.51
N PRO A 481 14.24 19.40 7.45
CA PRO A 481 13.55 18.83 8.61
C PRO A 481 14.25 17.66 9.31
N ALA A 482 15.14 16.93 8.61
CA ALA A 482 15.92 15.83 9.17
C ALA A 482 17.19 16.30 9.93
N ASN A 483 17.71 17.49 9.62
CA ASN A 483 18.83 18.14 10.30
C ASN A 483 18.62 19.66 10.28
N PRO A 484 17.70 20.20 11.10
CA PRO A 484 17.25 21.58 10.93
C PRO A 484 18.32 22.61 11.29
N VAL A 485 19.35 22.24 12.06
CA VAL A 485 20.28 23.17 12.71
C VAL A 485 21.12 23.93 11.68
N ASN A 486 21.77 23.19 10.76
CA ASN A 486 22.78 23.71 9.86
C ASN A 486 22.23 23.93 8.44
N SER A 487 22.69 24.98 7.77
CA SER A 487 22.40 25.27 6.35
C SER A 487 23.38 26.31 5.79
N VAL A 488 23.26 26.65 4.51
CA VAL A 488 23.89 27.86 3.95
C VAL A 488 22.83 28.93 3.69
N LYS A 489 22.98 30.07 4.37
CA LYS A 489 22.22 31.29 4.11
C LYS A 489 22.81 32.02 2.90
N MET A 490 21.95 32.39 1.96
CA MET A 490 22.28 33.17 0.77
C MET A 490 21.42 34.45 0.72
N GLN A 491 22.06 35.61 0.78
CA GLN A 491 21.42 36.93 0.79
C GLN A 491 21.82 37.73 -0.46
N SER A 492 20.85 38.14 -1.29
CA SER A 492 21.10 38.92 -2.51
C SER A 492 21.91 40.20 -2.24
N THR A 493 22.84 40.51 -3.14
CA THR A 493 23.63 41.75 -3.17
C THR A 493 23.32 42.55 -4.45
N ALA A 494 24.07 43.62 -4.74
CA ALA A 494 23.95 44.34 -6.01
C ALA A 494 24.38 43.49 -7.24
N ALA A 495 25.25 42.48 -7.03
CA ALA A 495 25.73 41.57 -8.06
C ALA A 495 25.10 40.16 -7.88
N ASN A 496 25.17 39.34 -8.93
CA ASN A 496 24.93 37.91 -8.80
C ASN A 496 25.98 37.29 -7.89
N ILE A 497 25.56 36.36 -7.02
CA ILE A 497 26.43 35.67 -6.07
C ILE A 497 26.22 34.17 -6.18
N HIS A 498 27.27 33.39 -5.92
CA HIS A 498 27.31 31.97 -6.23
C HIS A 498 27.87 31.14 -5.05
N LEU A 499 27.21 30.01 -4.78
CA LEU A 499 27.68 28.93 -3.94
C LEU A 499 28.01 27.75 -4.86
N PHE A 500 29.21 27.19 -4.73
CA PHE A 500 29.66 26.06 -5.55
C PHE A 500 30.00 24.87 -4.66
N SER A 501 29.56 23.69 -5.08
CA SER A 501 29.91 22.42 -4.43
C SER A 501 31.39 22.05 -4.64
N PRO A 502 31.90 21.08 -3.87
CA PRO A 502 33.01 20.24 -4.31
C PRO A 502 32.75 19.73 -5.73
N GLN A 503 33.80 19.63 -6.55
CA GLN A 503 33.72 18.86 -7.79
C GLN A 503 33.61 17.37 -7.44
N VAL A 504 32.66 16.67 -8.05
CA VAL A 504 32.47 15.23 -7.91
C VAL A 504 32.86 14.53 -9.20
N ASN A 505 33.41 13.32 -9.10
CA ASN A 505 33.75 12.52 -10.28
C ASN A 505 32.47 12.00 -10.94
N VAL A 506 32.38 12.15 -12.26
CA VAL A 506 31.24 11.70 -13.07
C VAL A 506 31.72 10.92 -14.28
N THR A 507 30.83 10.08 -14.81
CA THR A 507 31.03 9.28 -16.01
C THR A 507 29.72 9.30 -16.81
N PRO A 508 29.72 8.95 -18.12
CA PRO A 508 28.49 8.89 -18.90
C PRO A 508 27.38 8.09 -18.20
N GLY A 509 26.19 8.68 -18.12
CA GLY A 509 25.07 8.15 -17.34
C GLY A 509 24.16 9.27 -16.84
N SER A 510 23.17 8.92 -16.03
CA SER A 510 22.26 9.85 -15.37
C SER A 510 22.57 9.92 -13.87
N TYR A 511 22.31 11.08 -13.28
CA TYR A 511 22.49 11.41 -11.88
C TYR A 511 21.25 12.17 -11.40
N LYS A 512 20.79 11.82 -10.20
CA LYS A 512 19.79 12.60 -9.46
C LYS A 512 20.50 13.55 -8.51
N ILE A 513 20.02 14.79 -8.47
CA ILE A 513 20.46 15.82 -7.54
C ILE A 513 19.24 16.24 -6.74
N ALA A 514 19.30 16.12 -5.42
CA ALA A 514 18.26 16.61 -4.51
C ALA A 514 18.84 17.67 -3.58
N ALA A 515 18.04 18.64 -3.15
CA ALA A 515 18.39 19.61 -2.11
C ALA A 515 17.15 20.12 -1.38
N TYR A 516 17.31 20.58 -0.15
CA TYR A 516 16.32 21.39 0.55
C TYR A 516 16.57 22.87 0.27
N LEU A 517 15.50 23.62 0.03
CA LEU A 517 15.53 25.06 -0.22
C LEU A 517 14.43 25.76 0.59
N SER A 518 14.79 26.84 1.29
CA SER A 518 13.85 27.73 1.97
C SER A 518 14.07 29.18 1.58
N ILE A 519 13.26 29.71 0.66
CA ILE A 519 13.28 31.14 0.29
C ILE A 519 12.39 31.90 1.29
N ARG A 520 12.97 32.78 2.10
CA ARG A 520 12.26 33.60 3.10
C ARG A 520 11.79 34.95 2.55
N ASN A 521 12.51 35.53 1.59
CA ASN A 521 12.16 36.79 0.95
C ASN A 521 12.57 36.77 -0.52
N ARG A 522 11.86 37.53 -1.37
CA ARG A 522 12.25 37.88 -2.73
C ARG A 522 11.40 39.05 -3.23
N THR A 523 12.02 40.02 -3.90
CA THR A 523 11.34 41.15 -4.56
C THR A 523 11.38 41.07 -6.10
N ALA A 524 12.43 40.49 -6.67
CA ALA A 524 12.61 40.23 -8.11
C ALA A 524 13.53 39.01 -8.33
N GLY A 525 13.87 38.67 -9.57
CA GLY A 525 14.86 37.62 -9.89
C GLY A 525 14.55 36.22 -9.36
N GLU A 526 15.58 35.40 -9.19
CA GLU A 526 15.50 34.01 -8.71
C GLU A 526 16.68 33.58 -7.82
N LEU A 527 16.55 32.37 -7.24
CA LEU A 527 17.69 31.53 -6.89
C LEU A 527 17.76 30.41 -7.93
N GLY A 528 18.85 30.32 -8.70
CA GLY A 528 18.96 29.39 -9.82
C GLY A 528 19.97 28.27 -9.60
N TRP A 529 19.73 27.14 -10.27
CA TRP A 529 20.50 25.90 -10.17
C TRP A 529 21.17 25.59 -11.51
N TYR A 530 22.49 25.50 -11.49
CA TYR A 530 23.35 25.30 -12.64
C TYR A 530 24.39 24.22 -12.32
N ILE A 531 24.91 23.53 -13.34
CA ILE A 531 25.93 22.51 -13.17
C ILE A 531 27.11 22.81 -14.08
N ASP A 532 28.27 23.09 -13.49
CA ASP A 532 29.53 23.23 -14.22
C ASP A 532 30.13 21.85 -14.51
N GLU A 533 30.68 21.68 -15.70
CA GLU A 533 31.32 20.45 -16.17
C GLU A 533 32.79 20.67 -16.49
N TYR A 534 33.62 19.69 -16.13
CA TYR A 534 35.08 19.79 -16.24
C TYR A 534 35.70 18.50 -16.82
N ASP A 535 36.82 18.65 -17.52
CA ASP A 535 37.63 17.54 -18.01
C ASP A 535 38.40 16.84 -16.88
N ALA A 536 39.14 15.78 -17.23
CA ALA A 536 39.98 15.05 -16.28
C ALA A 536 41.06 15.94 -15.64
N ASN A 537 41.55 16.96 -16.34
CA ASN A 537 42.58 17.89 -15.86
C ASN A 537 42.01 18.99 -14.96
N GLY A 538 40.71 19.30 -15.09
CA GLY A 538 39.99 20.32 -14.33
C GLY A 538 39.66 21.58 -15.15
N ASN A 539 39.88 21.55 -16.46
CA ASN A 539 39.45 22.60 -17.37
C ASN A 539 37.93 22.56 -17.51
N TRP A 540 37.27 23.72 -17.47
CA TRP A 540 35.84 23.82 -17.71
C TRP A 540 35.52 23.47 -19.18
N ILE A 541 34.51 22.62 -19.39
CA ILE A 541 34.04 22.18 -20.72
C ILE A 541 32.76 22.89 -21.11
N SER A 542 31.78 22.87 -20.21
CA SER A 542 30.41 23.33 -20.45
C SER A 542 29.71 23.56 -19.11
N GLY A 543 28.49 24.09 -19.15
CA GLY A 543 27.61 23.99 -18.01
C GLY A 543 26.13 23.91 -18.41
N GLN A 544 25.33 23.35 -17.51
CA GLN A 544 23.93 23.06 -17.75
C GLN A 544 23.01 23.84 -16.81
N TRP A 545 22.16 24.69 -17.39
CA TRP A 545 21.03 25.25 -16.68
C TRP A 545 20.03 24.16 -16.27
N LYS A 546 19.50 24.23 -15.04
CA LYS A 546 18.51 23.27 -14.54
C LYS A 546 17.19 23.89 -14.09
N LEU A 547 17.21 24.87 -13.18
CA LEU A 547 15.99 25.37 -12.54
C LEU A 547 16.15 26.81 -12.05
N ALA A 548 15.09 27.63 -12.17
CA ALA A 548 14.93 28.86 -11.40
C ALA A 548 13.92 28.63 -10.27
N SER A 549 14.32 28.86 -9.03
CA SER A 549 13.45 28.80 -7.84
C SER A 549 12.91 30.20 -7.52
N THR A 550 11.59 30.37 -7.70
CA THR A 550 10.89 31.66 -7.61
C THR A 550 9.64 31.62 -6.71
N THR A 551 9.55 30.65 -5.80
CA THR A 551 8.47 30.58 -4.80
C THR A 551 9.03 30.88 -3.41
N VAL A 552 8.41 31.83 -2.69
CA VAL A 552 8.74 32.07 -1.27
C VAL A 552 8.09 30.97 -0.43
N GLY A 553 8.87 30.31 0.42
CA GLY A 553 8.48 29.10 1.15
C GLY A 553 9.62 28.08 1.22
N ALA A 554 9.33 26.94 1.87
CA ALA A 554 10.20 25.77 1.88
C ALA A 554 9.77 24.77 0.80
N SER A 555 10.75 24.15 0.13
CA SER A 555 10.55 23.21 -0.97
C SER A 555 11.75 22.27 -1.10
N ASN A 556 11.51 21.03 -1.55
CA ASN A 556 12.58 20.21 -2.09
C ASN A 556 12.85 20.62 -3.54
N VAL A 557 14.12 20.56 -3.93
CA VAL A 557 14.59 20.74 -5.29
C VAL A 557 15.10 19.40 -5.79
N ASP A 558 14.52 18.89 -6.86
CA ASP A 558 14.91 17.65 -7.52
C ASP A 558 15.32 17.95 -8.98
N LEU A 559 16.57 17.66 -9.34
CA LEU A 559 17.15 17.89 -10.66
C LEU A 559 17.70 16.58 -11.24
N THR A 560 17.71 16.50 -12.57
CA THR A 560 18.38 15.43 -13.32
C THR A 560 19.59 15.97 -14.07
N TYR A 561 20.67 15.19 -14.06
CA TYR A 561 21.93 15.54 -14.71
C TYR A 561 22.49 14.35 -15.48
N SER A 562 22.90 14.60 -16.72
CA SER A 562 23.70 13.68 -17.53
C SER A 562 24.85 14.49 -18.12
N PRO A 563 26.10 14.03 -18.06
CA PRO A 563 27.23 14.78 -18.62
C PRO A 563 27.06 15.06 -20.12
N SER A 564 27.34 16.30 -20.55
CA SER A 564 27.08 16.75 -21.92
C SER A 564 27.87 15.98 -22.99
N THR A 565 29.06 15.50 -22.63
CA THR A 565 29.95 14.74 -23.51
C THR A 565 30.71 13.68 -22.72
N THR A 566 31.32 12.72 -23.43
CA THR A 566 32.21 11.71 -22.84
C THR A 566 33.50 12.27 -22.25
N ASN A 567 33.84 13.53 -22.53
CA ASN A 567 35.06 14.18 -22.02
C ASN A 567 34.87 14.77 -20.60
N VAL A 568 33.62 14.89 -20.14
CA VAL A 568 33.29 15.35 -18.79
C VAL A 568 33.64 14.25 -17.78
N ALA A 569 34.64 14.52 -16.96
CA ALA A 569 35.10 13.62 -15.89
C ALA A 569 34.72 14.11 -14.49
N ARG A 570 34.44 15.42 -14.35
CA ARG A 570 34.03 16.05 -13.09
C ARG A 570 32.88 17.02 -13.32
N ALA A 571 32.02 17.17 -12.33
CA ALA A 571 30.96 18.16 -12.33
C ALA A 571 30.78 18.81 -10.95
N SER A 572 30.22 20.02 -10.91
CA SER A 572 29.99 20.80 -9.69
C SER A 572 28.60 21.43 -9.75
N LEU A 573 27.84 21.37 -8.66
CA LEU A 573 26.63 22.17 -8.52
C LEU A 573 27.05 23.63 -8.28
N GLN A 574 26.42 24.55 -8.99
CA GLN A 574 26.43 25.97 -8.75
C GLN A 574 25.00 26.42 -8.41
N VAL A 575 24.83 27.00 -7.23
CA VAL A 575 23.59 27.67 -6.82
C VAL A 575 23.87 29.16 -6.83
N TYR A 576 23.07 29.95 -7.55
CA TYR A 576 23.27 31.40 -7.61
C TYR A 576 22.02 32.16 -7.20
N VAL A 577 22.22 33.41 -6.77
CA VAL A 577 21.15 34.35 -6.47
C VAL A 577 21.32 35.58 -7.36
N THR A 578 20.25 35.99 -8.04
CA THR A 578 20.28 37.19 -8.89
C THR A 578 20.59 38.45 -8.07
N GLY A 579 21.38 39.37 -8.64
CA GLY A 579 21.64 40.69 -8.04
C GLY A 579 20.37 41.56 -7.99
N ASN A 580 20.26 42.40 -6.95
CA ASN A 580 19.12 43.30 -6.67
C ASN A 580 17.76 42.58 -6.57
N SER A 581 17.76 41.28 -6.32
CA SER A 581 16.55 40.43 -6.26
C SER A 581 15.83 40.46 -4.92
N GLY A 582 16.48 40.97 -3.87
CA GLY A 582 15.98 40.90 -2.51
C GLY A 582 15.84 39.47 -1.97
N VAL A 583 16.39 38.46 -2.67
CA VAL A 583 16.36 37.06 -2.23
C VAL A 583 17.06 36.94 -0.88
N LEU A 584 16.38 36.30 0.07
CA LEU A 584 17.00 35.66 1.24
C LEU A 584 16.57 34.20 1.21
N ALA A 585 17.53 33.29 1.10
CA ALA A 585 17.29 31.86 1.02
C ALA A 585 18.24 31.06 1.93
N TYR A 586 17.84 29.83 2.21
CA TYR A 586 18.62 28.83 2.94
C TYR A 586 18.64 27.54 2.12
N VAL A 587 19.82 26.95 1.95
CA VAL A 587 20.05 25.71 1.18
C VAL A 587 20.68 24.66 2.09
N ASP A 588 20.18 23.43 2.03
CA ASP A 588 20.65 22.30 2.84
C ASP A 588 20.39 20.93 2.15
N ASP A 589 20.85 19.83 2.75
CA ASP A 589 20.62 18.42 2.35
C ASP A 589 20.87 18.14 0.86
N VAL A 590 21.96 18.72 0.33
CA VAL A 590 22.37 18.55 -1.06
C VAL A 590 22.92 17.15 -1.26
N ARG A 591 22.25 16.36 -2.10
CA ARG A 591 22.57 14.98 -2.40
C ARG A 591 22.73 14.77 -3.89
N TRP A 592 23.86 14.21 -4.30
CA TRP A 592 24.14 13.75 -5.65
C TRP A 592 24.25 12.24 -5.63
N THR A 593 23.41 11.54 -6.39
CA THR A 593 23.45 10.08 -6.51
C THR A 593 23.43 9.69 -7.98
N ARG A 594 24.24 8.69 -8.36
CA ARG A 594 24.12 8.07 -9.69
C ARG A 594 22.80 7.31 -9.77
N SER A 595 22.09 7.46 -10.88
CA SER A 595 20.78 6.84 -11.16
C SER A 595 20.91 5.46 -11.82
#